data_AF-I7J155-F1
#
_entry.id   AF-I7J155-F1
#
_cell.length_a   1.000
_cell.length_b   1.000
_cell.length_c   1.000
_cell.angle_alpha   90.00
_cell.angle_beta   90.00
_cell.angle_gamma   90.00
#
_symmetry.space_group_name_H-M   'P 1'
#
loop_
_entity.id
_entity.type
_entity.pdbx_description
1 polymer ?
#
loop_
_entity_poly.entity_id
_entity_poly.type
_entity_poly.pdbx_seq_one_letter_code
_entity_poly.pdbx_strand_id
1 'polypeptide(L)'
;MRFKDNQTENMETVKLAKKFLHRGVAGLDLAGSEGSIPNIDYKPFFDRATQLGIPFTIHAGEAASPDSIHQALAMGAKRIGHGIHCTDDPQLMKELIDNQIVLECYATSNMNTKAFDQIDSYPSKNLLHQGMKITLNSDDMTVSNTNLPREYHLLEEKLILPLKKRPHCI
;
A
#
# COMPACT_ATOMS: atom_id res chain seq x y z
N MET A 1 6.50 12.93 -0.93
CA MET A 1 7.63 11.95 -0.91
C MET A 1 8.42 12.14 0.37
N ARG A 2 8.96 11.05 0.92
CA ARG A 2 9.76 11.05 2.15
C ARG A 2 11.15 11.66 1.96
N PHE A 3 11.30 12.95 2.23
CA PHE A 3 12.60 13.61 2.41
C PHE A 3 12.54 14.55 3.63
N LYS A 4 13.70 14.89 4.19
CA LYS A 4 13.79 15.74 5.40
C LYS A 4 13.46 17.20 5.14
N ASP A 5 13.73 17.70 3.92
CA ASP A 5 13.70 19.13 3.61
C ASP A 5 12.85 19.44 2.36
N ASN A 6 11.67 18.81 2.24
CA ASN A 6 10.78 18.99 1.08
C ASN A 6 9.32 19.33 1.46
N GLN A 7 9.13 20.01 2.59
CA GLN A 7 7.79 20.33 3.10
C GLN A 7 7.03 21.26 2.15
N THR A 8 7.72 22.20 1.51
CA THR A 8 7.13 23.13 0.54
C THR A 8 6.59 22.36 -0.67
N GLU A 9 7.39 21.45 -1.21
CA GLU A 9 7.09 20.60 -2.38
C GLU A 9 5.97 19.59 -2.05
N ASN A 10 5.99 19.01 -0.85
CA ASN A 10 4.91 18.14 -0.39
C ASN A 10 3.59 18.92 -0.27
N MET A 11 3.60 20.15 0.26
CA MET A 11 2.41 21.00 0.32
C MET A 11 1.95 21.45 -1.07
N GLU A 12 2.88 21.72 -1.99
CA GLU A 12 2.56 21.98 -3.39
C GLU A 12 1.86 20.78 -4.03
N THR A 13 2.35 19.56 -3.77
CA THR A 13 1.71 18.32 -4.24
C THR A 13 0.27 18.21 -3.76
N VAL A 14 -0.03 18.53 -2.48
CA VAL A 14 -1.41 18.57 -1.95
C VAL A 14 -2.28 19.59 -2.71
N LYS A 15 -1.75 20.80 -2.97
CA LYS A 15 -2.47 21.85 -3.71
C LYS A 15 -2.75 21.42 -5.16
N LEU A 16 -1.77 20.81 -5.83
CA LEU A 16 -1.92 20.28 -7.18
C LEU A 16 -2.93 19.13 -7.22
N ALA A 17 -2.87 18.22 -6.25
CA ALA A 17 -3.83 17.12 -6.15
C ALA A 17 -5.27 17.62 -6.06
N LYS A 18 -5.53 18.68 -5.28
CA LYS A 18 -6.86 19.31 -5.25
C LYS A 18 -7.22 19.97 -6.59
N LYS A 19 -6.30 20.74 -7.18
CA LYS A 19 -6.52 21.48 -8.43
C LYS A 19 -6.90 20.56 -9.59
N PHE A 20 -6.31 19.37 -9.63
CA PHE A 20 -6.51 18.39 -10.71
C PHE A 20 -7.35 17.18 -10.29
N LEU A 21 -8.00 17.23 -9.12
CA LEU A 21 -8.91 16.18 -8.68
C LEU A 21 -10.03 16.00 -9.71
N HIS A 22 -10.29 14.76 -10.11
CA HIS A 22 -11.23 14.39 -11.19
C HIS A 22 -10.83 14.87 -12.59
N ARG A 23 -9.58 15.32 -12.77
CA ARG A 23 -8.98 15.72 -14.06
C ARG A 23 -7.66 14.97 -14.30
N GLY A 24 -7.68 13.67 -14.02
CA GLY A 24 -6.51 12.79 -14.09
C GLY A 24 -5.92 12.45 -12.72
N VAL A 25 -6.09 13.30 -11.70
CA VAL A 25 -5.73 12.96 -10.32
C VAL A 25 -6.93 12.35 -9.59
N ALA A 26 -6.72 11.19 -8.98
CA ALA A 26 -7.73 10.48 -8.19
C ALA A 26 -7.44 10.47 -6.68
N GLY A 27 -6.22 10.80 -6.25
CA GLY A 27 -5.84 10.81 -4.84
C GLY A 27 -4.38 11.22 -4.62
N LEU A 28 -3.97 11.21 -3.35
CA LEU A 28 -2.60 11.47 -2.91
C LEU A 28 -1.95 10.19 -2.36
N ASP A 29 -0.62 10.13 -2.38
CA ASP A 29 0.15 9.03 -1.78
C ASP A 29 1.40 9.55 -1.05
N LEU A 30 1.84 8.81 -0.02
CA LEU A 30 3.15 8.96 0.62
C LEU A 30 4.05 7.78 0.22
N ALA A 31 4.98 8.06 -0.69
CA ALA A 31 6.03 7.13 -1.12
C ALA A 31 7.45 7.63 -0.78
N GLY A 32 8.47 6.86 -1.17
CA GLY A 32 9.89 7.09 -0.87
C GLY A 32 10.38 6.20 0.27
N SER A 33 11.67 6.30 0.62
CA SER A 33 12.32 5.41 1.60
C SER A 33 11.59 5.35 2.94
N GLU A 34 10.93 4.22 3.19
CA GLU A 34 10.20 3.94 4.41
C GLU A 34 11.15 3.76 5.61
N GLY A 35 10.69 4.08 6.82
CA GLY A 35 11.40 3.83 8.08
C GLY A 35 12.39 4.94 8.50
N SER A 36 13.00 5.65 7.54
CA SER A 36 13.95 6.73 7.86
C SER A 36 13.32 7.96 8.52
N ILE A 37 12.08 8.28 8.13
CA ILE A 37 11.25 9.34 8.70
C ILE A 37 9.88 8.71 9.00
N PRO A 38 9.38 8.81 10.24
CA PRO A 38 8.06 8.29 10.60
C PRO A 38 6.95 8.84 9.68
N ASN A 39 6.00 7.99 9.31
CA ASN A 39 4.84 8.40 8.51
C ASN A 39 4.07 9.54 9.20
N ILE A 40 3.98 9.50 10.53
CA ILE A 40 3.23 10.48 11.32
C ILE A 40 3.77 11.92 11.16
N ASP A 41 5.04 12.10 10.82
CA ASP A 41 5.63 13.43 10.58
C ASP A 41 5.04 14.11 9.34
N TYR A 42 4.46 13.31 8.43
CA TYR A 42 3.76 13.81 7.24
C TYR A 42 2.27 14.08 7.48
N LYS A 43 1.74 13.81 8.68
CA LYS A 43 0.32 13.99 9.03
C LYS A 43 -0.24 15.37 8.65
N PRO A 44 0.47 16.51 8.82
CA PRO A 44 -0.08 17.82 8.43
C PRO A 44 -0.51 17.91 6.95
N PHE A 45 0.17 17.21 6.04
CA PHE A 45 -0.20 17.18 4.61
C PHE A 45 -1.47 16.36 4.35
N PHE A 46 -1.63 15.25 5.08
CA PHE A 46 -2.79 14.35 4.96
C PHE A 46 -4.02 14.89 5.71
N ASP A 47 -3.83 15.61 6.81
CA ASP A 47 -4.88 16.40 7.45
C ASP A 47 -5.41 17.46 6.48
N ARG A 48 -4.50 18.13 5.75
CA ARG A 48 -4.89 19.09 4.71
C ARG A 48 -5.59 18.40 3.54
N ALA A 49 -5.14 17.24 3.11
CA ALA A 49 -5.79 16.44 2.07
C ALA A 49 -7.23 16.07 2.47
N THR A 50 -7.43 15.62 3.72
CA THR A 50 -8.74 15.31 4.31
C THR A 50 -9.66 16.53 4.29
N GLN A 51 -9.18 17.69 4.77
CA GLN A 51 -9.96 18.94 4.75
C GLN A 51 -10.38 19.37 3.34
N LEU A 52 -9.57 19.05 2.33
CA LEU A 52 -9.83 19.36 0.93
C LEU A 52 -10.67 18.29 0.21
N GLY A 53 -11.03 17.20 0.89
CA GLY A 53 -11.77 16.08 0.34
C GLY A 53 -10.97 15.28 -0.70
N ILE A 54 -9.64 15.22 -0.55
CA ILE A 54 -8.76 14.43 -1.42
C ILE A 54 -8.58 13.05 -0.77
N PRO A 55 -8.98 11.95 -1.44
CA PRO A 55 -8.70 10.61 -0.93
C PRO A 55 -7.19 10.30 -1.05
N PHE A 56 -6.70 9.38 -0.23
CA PHE A 56 -5.28 9.03 -0.25
C PHE A 56 -5.01 7.58 0.15
N THR A 57 -3.86 7.10 -0.31
CA THR A 57 -3.17 5.87 0.15
C THR A 57 -1.85 6.29 0.80
N ILE A 58 -1.23 5.39 1.56
CA ILE A 58 0.10 5.60 2.14
C ILE A 58 0.86 4.30 1.99
N HIS A 59 2.08 4.33 1.41
CA HIS A 59 2.98 3.18 1.45
C HIS A 59 3.36 2.91 2.91
N ALA A 60 3.07 1.72 3.42
CA ALA A 60 3.44 1.34 4.77
C ALA A 60 3.59 -0.18 4.88
N GLY A 61 4.47 -0.64 5.76
CA GLY A 61 4.70 -2.06 6.00
C GLY A 61 5.28 -2.78 4.80
N GLU A 62 6.16 -2.09 4.06
CA GLU A 62 7.00 -2.70 3.02
C GLU A 62 8.41 -2.96 3.55
N ALA A 63 9.11 -1.90 3.98
CA ALA A 63 10.49 -1.95 4.47
C ALA A 63 10.60 -1.61 5.96
N ALA A 64 9.54 -1.09 6.58
CA ALA A 64 9.47 -0.81 8.01
C ALA A 64 8.55 -1.80 8.75
N SER A 65 8.59 -1.74 10.09
CA SER A 65 7.76 -2.57 10.97
C SER A 65 6.25 -2.28 10.81
N PRO A 66 5.37 -3.12 11.39
CA PRO A 66 3.93 -2.85 11.48
C PRO A 66 3.55 -1.45 12.01
N ASP A 67 4.42 -0.81 12.80
CA ASP A 67 4.20 0.54 13.33
C ASP A 67 3.99 1.58 12.22
N SER A 68 4.60 1.38 11.05
CA SER A 68 4.40 2.25 9.89
C SER A 68 2.94 2.22 9.39
N ILE A 69 2.29 1.04 9.45
CA ILE A 69 0.90 0.83 9.08
C ILE A 69 0.00 1.46 10.15
N HIS A 70 0.29 1.24 11.44
CA HIS A 70 -0.41 1.90 12.55
C HIS A 70 -0.41 3.44 12.40
N GLN A 71 0.75 4.02 12.03
CA GLN A 71 0.84 5.45 11.75
C GLN A 71 0.00 5.88 10.55
N ALA A 72 0.02 5.10 9.45
CA ALA A 72 -0.80 5.38 8.28
C ALA A 72 -2.31 5.35 8.60
N LEU A 73 -2.74 4.38 9.41
CA LEU A 73 -4.13 4.30 9.92
C LEU A 73 -4.48 5.51 10.80
N ALA A 74 -3.58 5.92 11.70
CA ALA A 74 -3.76 7.11 12.53
C ALA A 74 -3.84 8.42 11.71
N MET A 75 -3.27 8.45 10.51
CA MET A 75 -3.40 9.55 9.55
C MET A 75 -4.69 9.49 8.73
N GLY A 76 -5.48 8.42 8.86
CA GLY A 76 -6.78 8.24 8.21
C GLY A 76 -6.74 7.46 6.89
N ALA A 77 -5.64 6.78 6.58
CA ALA A 77 -5.53 5.99 5.35
C ALA A 77 -6.61 4.90 5.28
N LYS A 78 -7.23 4.74 4.11
CA LYS A 78 -8.21 3.67 3.82
C LYS A 78 -7.67 2.60 2.88
N ARG A 79 -6.50 2.86 2.30
CA ARG A 79 -5.70 1.92 1.54
C ARG A 79 -4.25 2.06 1.98
N ILE A 80 -3.53 0.95 1.95
CA ILE A 80 -2.11 0.88 2.31
C ILE A 80 -1.35 0.33 1.11
N GLY A 81 -0.38 1.10 0.62
CA GLY A 81 0.60 0.61 -0.33
C GLY A 81 1.46 -0.46 0.34
N HIS A 82 1.48 -1.67 -0.21
CA HIS A 82 2.07 -2.89 0.37
C HIS A 82 1.27 -3.43 1.56
N GLY A 83 1.63 -3.05 2.79
CA GLY A 83 1.00 -3.49 4.03
C GLY A 83 1.26 -4.95 4.42
N ILE A 84 2.14 -5.64 3.71
CA ILE A 84 2.41 -7.08 3.87
C ILE A 84 3.01 -7.43 5.24
N HIS A 85 3.78 -6.53 5.86
CA HIS A 85 4.28 -6.72 7.23
C HIS A 85 3.18 -6.69 8.29
N CYS A 86 1.92 -6.42 7.94
CA CYS A 86 0.81 -6.62 8.88
C CYS A 86 0.75 -8.05 9.44
N THR A 87 1.30 -9.05 8.73
CA THR A 87 1.35 -10.44 9.20
C THR A 87 2.16 -10.64 10.47
N ASP A 88 3.01 -9.68 10.82
CA ASP A 88 3.86 -9.73 12.02
C ASP A 88 3.10 -9.27 13.28
N ASP A 89 1.90 -8.70 13.11
CA ASP A 89 1.03 -8.19 14.18
C ASP A 89 -0.42 -8.68 14.01
N PRO A 90 -0.83 -9.74 14.74
CA PRO A 90 -2.19 -10.27 14.67
C PRO A 90 -3.29 -9.27 15.07
N GLN A 91 -2.97 -8.31 15.94
CA GLN A 91 -3.93 -7.29 16.36
C GLN A 91 -4.16 -6.28 15.23
N LEU A 92 -3.08 -5.85 14.56
CA LEU A 92 -3.16 -5.01 13.38
C LEU A 92 -3.92 -5.70 12.25
N MET A 93 -3.66 -6.99 11.97
CA MET A 93 -4.43 -7.72 10.95
C MET A 93 -5.94 -7.69 11.24
N LYS A 94 -6.32 -7.92 12.51
CA LYS A 94 -7.72 -7.85 12.93
C LYS A 94 -8.30 -6.45 12.70
N GLU A 95 -7.56 -5.40 13.06
CA GLU A 95 -7.98 -4.01 12.84
C GLU A 95 -8.20 -3.70 11.35
N LEU A 96 -7.26 -4.11 10.49
CA LEU A 96 -7.35 -3.91 9.04
C LEU A 96 -8.59 -4.60 8.44
N ILE A 97 -8.87 -5.84 8.87
CA ILE A 97 -10.05 -6.61 8.42
C ILE A 97 -11.34 -5.94 8.92
N ASP A 98 -11.43 -5.63 10.21
CA ASP A 98 -12.63 -5.03 10.81
C ASP A 98 -12.97 -3.68 10.17
N ASN A 99 -11.95 -2.86 9.88
CA ASN A 99 -12.09 -1.56 9.24
C ASN A 99 -12.13 -1.62 7.70
N GLN A 100 -12.07 -2.82 7.12
CA GLN A 100 -12.13 -3.04 5.67
C GLN A 100 -11.05 -2.25 4.90
N ILE A 101 -9.87 -2.12 5.49
CA ILE A 101 -8.71 -1.47 4.87
C ILE A 101 -8.23 -2.34 3.71
N VAL A 102 -7.92 -1.70 2.58
CA VAL A 102 -7.43 -2.39 1.38
C VAL A 102 -5.91 -2.36 1.36
N LEU A 103 -5.27 -3.53 1.20
CA LEU A 103 -3.83 -3.63 0.96
C LEU A 103 -3.56 -3.69 -0.55
N GLU A 104 -2.71 -2.81 -1.04
CA GLU A 104 -2.23 -2.82 -2.43
C GLU A 104 -1.00 -3.74 -2.47
N CYS A 105 -1.13 -5.01 -2.89
CA CYS A 105 -0.05 -6.00 -2.81
C CYS A 105 0.77 -6.07 -4.11
N TYR A 106 2.08 -6.32 -3.95
CA TYR A 106 3.08 -6.24 -5.01
C TYR A 106 4.11 -7.39 -4.91
N ALA A 107 3.77 -8.59 -5.37
CA ALA A 107 4.54 -9.80 -5.06
C ALA A 107 5.99 -9.77 -5.57
N THR A 108 6.21 -9.46 -6.84
CA THR A 108 7.57 -9.36 -7.38
C THR A 108 8.35 -8.20 -6.75
N SER A 109 7.71 -7.05 -6.55
CA SER A 109 8.35 -5.89 -5.90
C SER A 109 8.81 -6.23 -4.48
N ASN A 110 7.95 -6.86 -3.68
CA ASN A 110 8.27 -7.27 -2.31
C ASN A 110 9.42 -8.29 -2.22
N MET A 111 9.59 -9.15 -3.23
CA MET A 111 10.79 -10.01 -3.31
C MET A 111 12.05 -9.20 -3.63
N ASN A 112 11.94 -8.25 -4.57
CA ASN A 112 13.08 -7.42 -4.99
C ASN A 112 13.54 -6.47 -3.86
N THR A 113 12.61 -5.95 -3.08
CA THR A 113 12.90 -5.11 -1.90
C THR A 113 13.26 -5.91 -0.65
N LYS A 114 13.24 -7.26 -0.74
CA LYS A 114 13.51 -8.20 0.34
C LYS A 114 12.55 -8.07 1.53
N ALA A 115 11.35 -7.56 1.28
CA ALA A 115 10.27 -7.60 2.25
C ALA A 115 9.80 -9.05 2.48
N PHE A 116 9.93 -9.92 1.47
CA PHE A 116 9.75 -11.38 1.58
C PHE A 116 10.83 -12.14 0.82
N ASP A 117 11.31 -13.25 1.40
CA ASP A 117 12.41 -14.04 0.85
C ASP A 117 11.99 -14.99 -0.28
N GLN A 118 10.76 -15.53 -0.22
CA GLN A 118 10.30 -16.58 -1.13
C GLN A 118 8.84 -16.37 -1.54
N ILE A 119 8.56 -16.49 -2.84
CA ILE A 119 7.20 -16.34 -3.38
C ILE A 119 6.22 -17.36 -2.82
N ASP A 120 6.67 -18.58 -2.53
CA ASP A 120 5.84 -19.66 -1.99
C ASP A 120 5.31 -19.33 -0.58
N SER A 121 5.97 -18.39 0.11
CA SER A 121 5.57 -17.88 1.43
C SER A 121 4.81 -16.56 1.36
N TYR A 122 4.51 -16.03 0.16
CA TYR A 122 3.85 -14.73 0.02
C TYR A 122 2.41 -14.79 0.60
N PRO A 123 2.02 -13.84 1.48
CA PRO A 123 0.89 -14.04 2.36
C PRO A 123 -0.49 -13.83 1.70
N SER A 124 -0.55 -13.43 0.43
CA SER A 124 -1.80 -12.98 -0.23
C SER A 124 -2.94 -14.00 -0.16
N LYS A 125 -2.65 -15.29 -0.32
CA LYS A 125 -3.65 -16.36 -0.18
C LYS A 125 -4.21 -16.44 1.24
N ASN A 126 -3.34 -16.38 2.24
CA ASN A 126 -3.74 -16.45 3.65
C ASN A 126 -4.54 -15.20 4.04
N LEU A 127 -4.07 -14.02 3.66
CA LEU A 127 -4.77 -12.75 3.86
C LEU A 127 -6.18 -12.78 3.26
N LEU A 128 -6.32 -13.24 2.01
CA LEU A 128 -7.63 -13.42 1.36
C LEU A 128 -8.54 -14.41 2.09
N HIS A 129 -7.99 -15.51 2.61
CA HIS A 129 -8.76 -16.49 3.37
C HIS A 129 -9.25 -15.96 4.72
N GLN A 130 -8.49 -15.07 5.35
CA GLN A 130 -8.87 -14.39 6.60
C GLN A 130 -9.86 -13.24 6.37
N GLY A 131 -10.20 -12.91 5.12
CA GLY A 131 -11.14 -11.83 4.78
C GLY A 131 -10.48 -10.46 4.59
N MET A 132 -9.15 -10.40 4.51
CA MET A 132 -8.44 -9.18 4.14
C MET A 132 -8.82 -8.77 2.72
N LYS A 133 -9.04 -7.46 2.51
CA LYS A 133 -9.18 -6.90 1.17
C LYS A 133 -7.80 -6.60 0.61
N ILE A 134 -7.46 -7.24 -0.50
CA ILE A 134 -6.20 -6.98 -1.20
C ILE A 134 -6.47 -6.71 -2.68
N THR A 135 -5.57 -5.97 -3.32
CA THR A 135 -5.45 -5.87 -4.77
C THR A 135 -4.09 -6.39 -5.22
N LEU A 136 -3.98 -6.86 -6.47
CA LEU A 136 -2.72 -7.34 -7.04
C LEU A 136 -2.21 -6.32 -8.06
N ASN A 137 -0.95 -5.92 -7.93
CA ASN A 137 -0.37 -4.81 -8.69
C ASN A 137 1.09 -5.10 -9.05
N SER A 138 1.60 -4.44 -10.09
CA SER A 138 2.98 -4.63 -10.58
C SER A 138 4.01 -3.69 -9.96
N ASP A 139 3.57 -2.66 -9.24
CA ASP A 139 4.42 -1.61 -8.70
C ASP A 139 5.28 -0.97 -9.82
N ASP A 140 6.61 -0.95 -9.66
CA ASP A 140 7.59 -0.53 -10.65
C ASP A 140 7.89 -1.60 -11.72
N MET A 141 7.11 -1.61 -12.80
CA MET A 141 7.27 -2.57 -13.91
C MET A 141 8.69 -2.64 -14.50
N THR A 142 9.38 -1.50 -14.65
CA THR A 142 10.69 -1.45 -15.29
C THR A 142 11.81 -1.91 -14.36
N VAL A 143 11.75 -1.53 -13.08
CA VAL A 143 12.72 -1.94 -12.05
C VAL A 143 12.58 -3.43 -11.76
N SER A 144 11.33 -3.90 -11.66
CA SER A 144 11.02 -5.30 -11.33
C SER A 144 10.93 -6.23 -12.54
N ASN A 145 11.12 -5.72 -13.76
CA ASN A 145 10.97 -6.47 -15.01
C ASN A 145 9.68 -7.33 -15.04
N THR A 146 8.57 -6.73 -14.61
CA THR A 146 7.28 -7.39 -14.47
C THR A 146 6.16 -6.56 -15.10
N ASN A 147 4.95 -7.13 -15.15
CA ASN A 147 3.72 -6.46 -15.51
C ASN A 147 2.53 -7.19 -14.86
N LEU A 148 1.35 -6.60 -14.94
CA LEU A 148 0.18 -7.16 -14.27
C LEU A 148 -0.11 -8.63 -14.66
N PRO A 149 -0.14 -9.02 -15.96
CA PRO A 149 -0.28 -10.43 -16.33
C PRO A 149 0.77 -11.37 -15.72
N ARG A 150 2.03 -10.93 -15.61
CA ARG A 150 3.10 -11.72 -14.98
C ARG A 150 2.87 -11.89 -13.47
N GLU A 151 2.43 -10.85 -12.77
CA GLU A 151 2.08 -10.94 -11.34
C GLU A 151 0.95 -11.96 -11.10
N TYR A 152 -0.11 -11.90 -11.92
CA TYR A 152 -1.22 -12.85 -11.83
C TYR A 152 -0.74 -14.28 -12.08
N HIS A 153 0.02 -14.50 -13.16
CA HIS A 153 0.55 -15.83 -13.49
C HIS A 153 1.42 -16.41 -12.37
N LEU A 154 2.33 -15.59 -11.82
CA LEU A 154 3.19 -15.97 -10.70
C LEU A 154 2.36 -16.44 -9.49
N LEU A 155 1.33 -15.68 -9.11
CA LEU A 155 0.52 -15.99 -7.94
C LEU A 155 -0.46 -17.16 -8.19
N GLU A 156 -0.94 -17.36 -9.42
CA GLU A 156 -1.74 -18.54 -9.78
C GLU A 156 -0.93 -19.83 -9.68
N GLU A 157 0.27 -19.84 -10.26
CA GLU A 157 1.15 -21.03 -10.25
C GLU A 157 1.60 -21.39 -8.85
N LYS A 158 1.98 -20.39 -8.04
CA LYS A 158 2.61 -20.62 -6.74
C LYS A 158 1.62 -20.75 -5.59
N LEU A 159 0.50 -20.03 -5.63
CA LEU A 159 -0.43 -19.96 -4.49
C LEU A 159 -1.73 -20.73 -4.72
N ILE A 160 -1.97 -21.33 -5.89
CA ILE A 160 -3.23 -22.03 -6.22
C ILE A 160 -4.42 -21.12 -5.87
N LEU A 161 -4.40 -19.88 -6.39
CA LEU A 161 -5.52 -18.97 -6.33
C LEU A 161 -6.39 -19.24 -7.56
N PRO A 162 -7.54 -19.94 -7.47
CA PRO A 162 -8.41 -20.09 -8.63
C PRO A 162 -9.07 -18.75 -8.95
N LEU A 163 -8.53 -18.01 -9.94
CA LEU A 163 -9.08 -16.73 -10.41
C LEU A 163 -10.52 -16.84 -10.93
N LYS A 164 -11.01 -18.05 -11.23
CA LYS A 164 -12.32 -18.28 -11.86
C LYS A 164 -13.56 -17.99 -11.02
N LYS A 165 -13.47 -17.64 -9.73
CA LYS A 165 -14.68 -17.43 -8.91
C LYS A 165 -14.54 -16.47 -7.72
N ARG A 166 -14.18 -15.17 -7.83
CA ARG A 166 -14.54 -14.21 -6.76
C ARG A 166 -14.78 -12.76 -7.26
N PRO A 167 -15.86 -12.11 -6.79
CA PRO A 167 -16.17 -10.69 -7.05
C PRO A 167 -15.44 -9.70 -6.11
N HIS A 168 -14.32 -10.10 -5.48
CA HIS A 168 -13.71 -9.37 -4.36
C HIS A 168 -12.23 -9.00 -4.55
N CYS A 169 -11.57 -9.45 -5.62
CA CYS A 169 -10.37 -8.78 -6.12
C CYS A 169 -10.85 -7.70 -7.10
N ILE A 170 -10.57 -6.44 -6.78
CA ILE A 170 -10.79 -5.30 -7.68
C ILE A 170 -9.43 -4.92 -8.27
#